data_AF-A0A519BFD5-F1
#
_entry.id   AF-A0A519BFD5-F1
#
_cell.length_a   1.000
_cell.length_b   1.000
_cell.length_c   1.000
_cell.angle_alpha   90.00
_cell.angle_beta   90.00
_cell.angle_gamma   90.00
#
_symmetry.space_group_name_H-M   'P 1'
#
loop_
_entity.id
_entity.type
_entity.pdbx_description
1 polymer ?
#
loop_
_entity_poly.entity_id
_entity_poly.type
_entity_poly.pdbx_seq_one_letter_code
_entity_poly.pdbx_strand_id
1 'polypeptide(L)'
;MGNLKENQAAYYPGCALLTIDRAYNNSSKLVSKKMGIELVDIPDYNCCGIGEMKSKGAVSLYLPLRNMVIAKSELGSKDLVMACSVCYHEFTRSIERAKEDKKLLDEVNSILKEADEEEYVPDGGARHILEFLYNEKGPGEAKKNTVKPLKGLKVAPYYGCLYSRPSMYTFTDKKPGMDNSERPRFMHEFLESIGAEVVQYGNEVQCCGGRNVVQDEETSFALCSQTLSKAKKAGADVLVVICPKCAGALDVNQPKIVEKFGKDSELPVVYLTQLMALAFGFSEKEVQFSDMISNPLEVLKEKGHFI
;
A
#
# COMPACT_ATOMS: atom_id res chain seq x y z
N MET A 1 -11.23 12.70 19.74
CA MET A 1 -10.58 11.62 20.55
C MET A 1 -9.44 12.26 21.37
N GLY A 2 -8.73 11.55 22.25
CA GLY A 2 -7.56 12.13 22.94
C GLY A 2 -6.33 12.14 22.03
N ASN A 3 -5.32 12.96 22.35
CA ASN A 3 -4.02 12.95 21.64
C ASN A 3 -3.43 11.53 21.60
N LEU A 4 -2.81 11.18 20.47
CA LEU A 4 -2.09 9.91 20.33
C LEU A 4 -0.99 9.73 21.38
N LYS A 5 -0.82 8.50 21.85
CA LYS A 5 0.33 8.08 22.67
C LYS A 5 1.58 7.94 21.79
N GLU A 6 2.75 7.92 22.43
CA GLU A 6 4.06 7.79 21.75
C GLU A 6 4.16 6.56 20.84
N ASN A 7 3.51 5.45 21.20
CA ASN A 7 3.51 4.22 20.42
C ASN A 7 2.33 4.12 19.42
N GLN A 8 1.59 5.21 19.19
CA GLN A 8 0.42 5.23 18.32
C GLN A 8 0.66 6.07 17.07
N ALA A 9 0.04 5.69 15.95
CA ALA A 9 0.05 6.46 14.71
C ALA A 9 -1.36 6.58 14.13
N ALA A 10 -1.74 7.78 13.69
CA ALA A 10 -3.01 8.00 13.01
C ALA A 10 -3.01 7.23 11.69
N TYR A 11 -4.08 6.50 11.42
CA TYR A 11 -4.17 5.57 10.31
C TYR A 11 -5.45 5.80 9.51
N TYR A 12 -5.27 5.86 8.20
CA TYR A 12 -6.35 6.00 7.23
C TYR A 12 -6.48 4.68 6.44
N PRO A 13 -7.51 3.87 6.72
CA PRO A 13 -7.75 2.65 5.96
C PRO A 13 -8.26 2.96 4.55
N GLY A 14 -8.97 4.08 4.34
CA GLY A 14 -9.60 4.37 3.06
C GLY A 14 -10.75 3.42 2.72
N CYS A 15 -11.17 3.38 1.46
CA CYS A 15 -12.39 2.65 1.07
C CYS A 15 -12.19 1.13 0.92
N ALA A 16 -11.09 0.69 0.33
CA ALA A 16 -10.88 -0.71 -0.03
C ALA A 16 -10.58 -1.61 1.19
N LEU A 17 -9.79 -1.10 2.14
CA LEU A 17 -9.27 -1.88 3.27
C LEU A 17 -10.33 -2.23 4.34
N LEU A 18 -11.48 -1.55 4.36
CA LEU A 18 -12.60 -1.96 5.21
C LEU A 18 -13.59 -2.88 4.49
N THR A 19 -13.38 -3.15 3.20
CA THR A 19 -14.33 -3.88 2.36
C THR A 19 -13.64 -5.05 1.64
N ILE A 20 -13.22 -4.84 0.39
CA ILE A 20 -12.70 -5.87 -0.51
C ILE A 20 -11.27 -6.31 -0.16
N ASP A 21 -10.48 -5.48 0.51
CA ASP A 21 -9.07 -5.73 0.83
C ASP A 21 -8.83 -5.78 2.36
N ARG A 22 -9.80 -6.30 3.11
CA ARG A 22 -9.74 -6.38 4.59
C ARG A 22 -8.53 -7.14 5.12
N ALA A 23 -8.06 -8.15 4.39
CA ALA A 23 -6.84 -8.88 4.72
C ALA A 23 -5.61 -7.98 4.78
N TYR A 24 -5.53 -6.96 3.92
CA TYR A 24 -4.42 -6.01 3.95
C TYR A 24 -4.49 -5.10 5.18
N ASN A 25 -5.68 -4.63 5.51
CA ASN A 25 -5.90 -3.80 6.71
C ASN A 25 -5.52 -4.54 7.99
N ASN A 26 -6.06 -5.75 8.13
CA ASN A 26 -5.88 -6.56 9.31
C ASN A 26 -4.41 -6.98 9.47
N SER A 27 -3.78 -7.49 8.41
CA SER A 27 -2.34 -7.83 8.46
C SER A 27 -1.45 -6.61 8.72
N SER A 28 -1.79 -5.43 8.19
CA SER A 28 -1.11 -4.17 8.49
C SER A 28 -1.15 -3.82 9.97
N LYS A 29 -2.31 -3.96 10.62
CA LYS A 29 -2.48 -3.73 12.07
C LYS A 29 -1.73 -4.77 12.91
N LEU A 30 -1.80 -6.05 12.53
CA LEU A 30 -1.08 -7.13 13.23
C LEU A 30 0.43 -6.93 13.20
N VAL A 31 0.99 -6.65 12.02
CA VAL A 31 2.43 -6.40 11.82
C VAL A 31 2.87 -5.17 12.59
N SER A 32 2.15 -4.05 12.45
CA SER A 32 2.50 -2.80 13.13
C SER A 32 2.50 -2.99 14.65
N LYS A 33 1.45 -3.64 15.19
CA LYS A 33 1.33 -3.91 16.63
C LYS A 33 2.47 -4.80 17.13
N LYS A 34 2.82 -5.85 16.38
CA LYS A 34 3.93 -6.74 16.71
C LYS A 34 5.28 -5.99 16.71
N MET A 35 5.45 -5.02 15.82
CA MET A 35 6.61 -4.12 15.77
C MET A 35 6.53 -2.95 16.77
N GLY A 36 5.54 -2.95 17.68
CA GLY A 36 5.40 -1.98 18.75
C GLY A 36 4.73 -0.65 18.36
N ILE A 37 3.94 -0.62 17.29
CA ILE A 37 3.16 0.55 16.85
C ILE A 37 1.68 0.19 16.76
N GLU A 38 0.83 0.94 17.46
CA GLU A 38 -0.62 0.82 17.35
C GLU A 38 -1.16 1.80 16.29
N LEU A 39 -1.76 1.26 15.23
CA LEU A 39 -2.44 2.07 14.21
C LEU A 39 -3.85 2.43 14.71
N VAL A 40 -4.11 3.72 14.85
CA VAL A 40 -5.40 4.27 15.34
C VAL A 40 -6.16 4.85 14.17
N ASP A 41 -7.30 4.25 13.84
CA ASP A 41 -8.13 4.70 12.72
C ASP A 41 -8.64 6.13 12.98
N ILE A 42 -8.53 7.01 11.98
CA ILE A 42 -9.19 8.32 12.04
C ILE A 42 -10.71 8.14 11.94
N PRO A 43 -11.51 8.86 12.75
CA PRO A 43 -12.97 8.79 12.67
C PRO A 43 -13.48 9.56 11.44
N ASP A 44 -14.72 9.30 11.02
CA ASP A 44 -15.46 10.09 10.01
C ASP A 44 -14.69 10.47 8.74
N TYR A 45 -13.80 9.59 8.29
CA TYR A 45 -12.99 9.85 7.11
C TYR A 45 -13.82 9.69 5.82
N ASN A 46 -13.43 10.43 4.79
CA ASN A 46 -13.96 10.28 3.43
C ASN A 46 -12.95 9.62 2.49
N CYS A 47 -13.41 9.17 1.32
CA CYS A 47 -12.53 8.64 0.28
C CYS A 47 -11.50 9.68 -0.20
N CYS A 48 -10.31 9.23 -0.61
CA CYS A 48 -9.21 10.07 -1.11
C CYS A 48 -9.43 10.63 -2.53
N GLY A 49 -10.51 10.24 -3.21
CA GLY A 49 -10.84 10.67 -4.58
C GLY A 49 -10.23 9.83 -5.71
N ILE A 50 -9.44 8.78 -5.39
CA ILE A 50 -8.93 7.73 -6.31
C ILE A 50 -8.20 8.29 -7.56
N GLY A 51 -7.76 9.53 -7.53
CA GLY A 51 -7.10 10.17 -8.67
C GLY A 51 -7.99 10.42 -9.90
N GLU A 52 -9.31 10.25 -9.80
CA GLU A 52 -10.26 10.64 -10.84
C GLU A 52 -10.57 12.14 -10.79
N MET A 53 -10.45 12.73 -9.61
CA MET A 53 -10.68 14.16 -9.39
C MET A 53 -9.49 15.06 -9.77
N LYS A 54 -8.31 14.53 -10.16
CA LYS A 54 -7.04 15.32 -10.29
C LYS A 54 -7.13 16.61 -11.11
N SER A 55 -8.06 16.68 -12.06
CA SER A 55 -8.28 17.83 -12.95
C SER A 55 -9.38 18.80 -12.47
N LYS A 56 -9.90 18.63 -11.26
CA LYS A 56 -11.04 19.40 -10.71
C LYS A 56 -10.63 20.53 -9.74
N GLY A 57 -9.42 21.06 -9.87
CA GLY A 57 -8.97 22.20 -9.06
C GLY A 57 -8.99 21.92 -7.55
N ALA A 58 -9.46 22.87 -6.74
CA ALA A 58 -9.56 22.76 -5.28
C ALA A 58 -10.36 21.55 -4.78
N VAL A 59 -11.41 21.14 -5.51
CA VAL A 59 -12.21 19.94 -5.17
C VAL A 59 -11.35 18.67 -5.11
N SER A 60 -10.32 18.60 -5.95
CA SER A 60 -9.40 17.46 -5.99
C SER A 60 -8.46 17.37 -4.78
N LEU A 61 -8.31 18.47 -4.04
CA LEU A 61 -7.49 18.59 -2.85
C LEU A 61 -8.33 18.47 -1.57
N TYR A 62 -9.57 18.97 -1.60
CA TYR A 62 -10.49 18.95 -0.46
C TYR A 62 -10.58 17.57 0.20
N LEU A 63 -10.84 16.52 -0.58
CA LEU A 63 -11.08 15.19 -0.03
C LEU A 63 -9.90 14.62 0.77
N PRO A 64 -8.64 14.60 0.27
CA PRO A 64 -7.49 14.24 1.10
C PRO A 64 -7.24 15.21 2.27
N LEU A 65 -7.38 16.51 2.05
CA LEU A 65 -7.01 17.51 3.07
C LEU A 65 -7.99 17.55 4.24
N ARG A 66 -9.29 17.29 4.02
CA ARG A 66 -10.26 17.08 5.10
C ARG A 66 -9.83 15.96 6.04
N ASN A 67 -9.34 14.84 5.51
CA ASN A 67 -8.86 13.73 6.34
C ASN A 67 -7.57 14.09 7.11
N MET A 68 -6.72 15.00 6.60
CA MET A 68 -5.59 15.53 7.36
C MET A 68 -6.04 16.45 8.49
N VAL A 69 -7.07 17.27 8.25
CA VAL A 69 -7.72 18.09 9.28
C VAL A 69 -8.26 17.21 10.40
N ILE A 70 -9.02 16.16 10.06
CA ILE A 70 -9.56 15.20 11.03
C ILE A 70 -8.44 14.54 11.85
N ALA A 71 -7.36 14.09 11.21
CA ALA A 71 -6.23 13.48 11.93
C ALA A 71 -5.65 14.44 12.98
N LYS A 72 -5.60 15.73 12.66
CA LYS A 72 -5.08 16.77 13.56
C LYS A 72 -6.06 17.13 14.65
N SER A 73 -7.33 17.38 14.34
CA SER A 73 -8.34 17.81 15.30
C SER A 73 -8.74 16.68 16.26
N GLU A 74 -8.90 15.47 15.74
CA GLU A 74 -9.42 14.35 16.53
C GLU A 74 -8.34 13.55 17.27
N LEU A 75 -7.13 13.47 16.71
CA LEU A 75 -6.04 12.66 17.26
C LEU A 75 -4.78 13.47 17.61
N GLY A 76 -4.75 14.77 17.32
CA GLY A 76 -3.56 15.60 17.52
C GLY A 76 -2.40 15.27 16.58
N SER A 77 -2.64 14.51 15.51
CA SER A 77 -1.59 14.00 14.62
C SER A 77 -1.46 14.86 13.36
N LYS A 78 -0.24 15.32 13.09
CA LYS A 78 0.11 15.99 11.82
C LYS A 78 0.40 15.01 10.69
N ASP A 79 0.77 13.78 11.05
CA ASP A 79 1.07 12.72 10.10
C ASP A 79 -0.07 11.71 10.02
N LEU A 80 -0.28 11.16 8.83
CA LEU A 80 -1.31 10.15 8.58
C LEU A 80 -0.72 8.97 7.80
N VAL A 81 -0.81 7.78 8.39
CA VAL A 81 -0.31 6.54 7.80
C VAL A 81 -1.41 5.87 6.98
N MET A 82 -1.07 5.31 5.82
CA MET A 82 -2.02 4.55 5.00
C MET A 82 -1.32 3.44 4.22
N ALA A 83 -2.05 2.36 3.95
CA ALA A 83 -1.49 1.21 3.25
C ALA A 83 -1.72 1.24 1.74
N CYS A 84 -2.65 2.05 1.23
CA CYS A 84 -2.94 2.11 -0.20
C CYS A 84 -2.05 3.12 -0.93
N SER A 85 -1.28 2.68 -1.93
CA SER A 85 -0.41 3.56 -2.71
C SER A 85 -1.16 4.63 -3.52
N VAL A 86 -2.40 4.37 -3.93
CA VAL A 86 -3.26 5.40 -4.56
C VAL A 86 -3.59 6.50 -3.54
N CYS A 87 -4.03 6.11 -2.34
CA CYS A 87 -4.35 7.07 -1.28
C CYS A 87 -3.11 7.87 -0.90
N TYR A 88 -1.98 7.21 -0.70
CA TYR A 88 -0.70 7.84 -0.39
C TYR A 88 -0.34 8.92 -1.43
N HIS A 89 -0.44 8.61 -2.72
CA HIS A 89 -0.19 9.58 -3.78
C HIS A 89 -1.20 10.74 -3.80
N GLU A 90 -2.50 10.48 -3.57
CA GLU A 90 -3.51 11.55 -3.53
C GLU A 90 -3.28 12.52 -2.37
N PHE A 91 -2.96 12.00 -1.19
CA PHE A 91 -2.68 12.84 -0.02
C PHE A 91 -1.40 13.63 -0.19
N THR A 92 -0.29 12.97 -0.53
CA THR A 92 0.99 13.66 -0.70
C THR A 92 0.93 14.72 -1.79
N ARG A 93 0.31 14.44 -2.95
CA ARG A 93 0.07 15.46 -3.99
C ARG A 93 -0.71 16.64 -3.45
N SER A 94 -1.81 16.39 -2.73
CA SER A 94 -2.67 17.47 -2.23
C SER A 94 -1.95 18.34 -1.20
N ILE A 95 -1.15 17.72 -0.33
CA ILE A 95 -0.31 18.43 0.65
C ILE A 95 0.73 19.29 -0.06
N GLU A 96 1.48 18.76 -1.03
CA GLU A 96 2.50 19.55 -1.74
C GLU A 96 1.87 20.69 -2.55
N ARG A 97 0.76 20.44 -3.25
CA ARG A 97 0.04 21.49 -4.00
C ARG A 97 -0.48 22.61 -3.09
N ALA A 98 -0.98 22.26 -1.90
CA ALA A 98 -1.42 23.24 -0.90
C ALA A 98 -0.26 24.08 -0.32
N LYS A 99 0.96 23.52 -0.28
CA LYS A 99 2.17 24.27 0.12
C LYS A 99 2.64 25.23 -0.97
N GLU A 100 2.56 24.81 -2.22
CA GLU A 100 3.08 25.56 -3.38
C GLU A 100 2.14 26.67 -3.85
N ASP A 101 0.82 26.47 -3.78
CA ASP A 101 -0.19 27.38 -4.31
C ASP A 101 -1.13 27.88 -3.22
N LYS A 102 -0.84 29.10 -2.72
CA LYS A 102 -1.65 29.75 -1.69
C LYS A 102 -3.09 30.01 -2.14
N LYS A 103 -3.31 30.37 -3.41
CA LYS A 103 -4.66 30.62 -3.92
C LYS A 103 -5.47 29.33 -3.88
N LEU A 104 -4.87 28.23 -4.31
CA LEU A 104 -5.50 26.92 -4.26
C LEU A 104 -5.79 26.47 -2.82
N LEU A 105 -4.89 26.75 -1.87
CA LEU A 105 -5.14 26.52 -0.44
C LEU A 105 -6.33 27.34 0.07
N ASP A 106 -6.41 28.64 -0.26
CA ASP A 106 -7.52 29.50 0.14
C ASP A 106 -8.86 28.99 -0.43
N GLU A 107 -8.88 28.52 -1.69
CA GLU A 107 -10.05 27.89 -2.30
C GLU A 107 -10.47 26.61 -1.58
N VAL A 108 -9.51 25.74 -1.21
CA VAL A 108 -9.80 24.52 -0.42
C VAL A 108 -10.34 24.86 0.96
N ASN A 109 -9.77 25.86 1.65
CA ASN A 109 -10.22 26.28 2.97
C ASN A 109 -11.62 26.91 2.93
N SER A 110 -12.01 27.55 1.82
CA SER A 110 -13.40 27.96 1.60
C SER A 110 -14.35 26.76 1.57
N ILE A 111 -13.97 25.68 0.86
CA ILE A 111 -14.78 24.44 0.79
C ILE A 111 -14.86 23.76 2.16
N LEU A 112 -13.75 23.68 2.91
CA LEU A 112 -13.72 23.14 4.27
C LEU A 112 -14.67 23.91 5.20
N LYS A 113 -14.61 25.24 5.15
CA LYS A 113 -15.50 26.10 5.92
C LYS A 113 -16.98 25.92 5.56
N GLU A 114 -17.30 25.79 4.28
CA GLU A 114 -18.67 25.49 3.83
C GLU A 114 -19.17 24.11 4.31
N ALA A 115 -18.26 23.19 4.59
CA ALA A 115 -18.54 21.86 5.14
C ALA A 115 -18.46 21.78 6.68
N ASP A 116 -18.39 22.93 7.37
CA ASP A 116 -18.21 23.03 8.82
C ASP A 116 -16.94 22.33 9.36
N GLU A 117 -15.89 22.25 8.55
CA GLU A 117 -14.58 21.70 8.91
C GLU A 117 -13.57 22.81 9.28
N GLU A 118 -12.56 22.46 10.08
CA GLU A 118 -11.44 23.37 10.35
C GLU A 118 -10.60 23.64 9.09
N GLU A 119 -9.91 24.79 9.06
CA GLU A 119 -8.99 25.12 7.98
C GLU A 119 -7.80 24.17 7.94
N TYR A 120 -7.42 23.74 6.74
CA TYR A 120 -6.21 22.98 6.56
C TYR A 120 -4.99 23.90 6.67
N VAL A 121 -4.06 23.51 7.55
CA VAL A 121 -2.72 24.08 7.62
C VAL A 121 -1.75 23.05 7.02
N PRO A 122 -0.88 23.44 6.08
CA PRO A 122 0.09 22.52 5.44
C PRO A 122 1.23 22.03 6.35
N ASP A 123 0.92 21.61 7.58
CA ASP A 123 1.87 21.12 8.57
C ASP A 123 1.73 19.61 8.80
N GLY A 124 2.68 18.83 8.26
CA GLY A 124 2.70 17.38 8.37
C GLY A 124 2.77 16.66 7.02
N GLY A 125 2.52 15.35 7.03
CA GLY A 125 2.66 14.50 5.86
C GLY A 125 1.78 13.25 5.85
N ALA A 126 1.59 12.69 4.66
CA ALA A 126 1.03 11.36 4.48
C ALA A 126 2.15 10.36 4.27
N ARG A 127 2.07 9.20 4.94
CA ARG A 127 3.10 8.16 4.89
C ARG A 127 2.51 6.83 4.43
N HIS A 128 3.16 6.20 3.46
CA HIS A 128 2.80 4.85 3.08
C HIS A 128 3.24 3.87 4.17
N ILE A 129 2.47 2.81 4.45
CA ILE A 129 2.80 1.89 5.55
C ILE A 129 4.19 1.24 5.38
N LEU A 130 4.59 0.97 4.14
CA LEU A 130 5.94 0.46 3.81
C LEU A 130 7.04 1.40 4.31
N GLU A 131 7.04 2.67 3.88
CA GLU A 131 8.05 3.65 4.32
C GLU A 131 7.90 3.99 5.81
N PHE A 132 6.68 3.91 6.35
CA PHE A 132 6.42 4.18 7.75
C PHE A 132 7.13 3.15 8.61
N LEU A 133 6.81 1.87 8.43
CA LEU A 133 7.43 0.78 9.18
C LEU A 133 8.94 0.72 8.95
N TYR A 134 9.39 0.98 7.73
CA TYR A 134 10.83 0.99 7.41
C TYR A 134 11.58 2.03 8.21
N ASN A 135 11.08 3.27 8.24
CA ASN A 135 11.76 4.37 8.90
C ASN A 135 11.59 4.36 10.43
N GLU A 136 10.46 3.88 10.96
CA GLU A 136 10.22 3.84 12.41
C GLU A 136 10.91 2.66 13.10
N LYS A 137 11.03 1.51 12.41
CA LYS A 137 11.43 0.23 13.03
C LYS A 137 12.45 -0.53 12.18
N GLY A 138 12.26 -0.53 10.87
CA GLY A 138 13.16 -1.13 9.89
C GLY A 138 13.16 -2.66 9.85
N PRO A 139 13.88 -3.24 8.88
CA PRO A 139 13.94 -4.70 8.68
C PRO A 139 14.56 -5.45 9.86
N GLY A 140 15.45 -4.81 10.63
CA GLY A 140 16.03 -5.40 11.84
C GLY A 140 14.97 -5.76 12.89
N GLU A 141 13.95 -4.91 13.05
CA GLU A 141 12.84 -5.18 13.98
C GLU A 141 11.90 -6.27 13.44
N ALA A 142 11.67 -6.33 12.12
CA ALA A 142 10.93 -7.42 11.50
C ALA A 142 11.64 -8.77 11.71
N LYS A 143 12.98 -8.81 11.55
CA LYS A 143 13.77 -10.01 11.84
C LYS A 143 13.64 -10.48 13.28
N LYS A 144 13.69 -9.57 14.27
CA LYS A 144 13.52 -9.92 15.69
C LYS A 144 12.14 -10.52 15.99
N ASN A 145 11.10 -10.04 15.31
CA ASN A 145 9.73 -10.51 15.49
C ASN A 145 9.42 -11.77 14.68
N THR A 146 10.33 -12.24 13.82
CA THR A 146 10.16 -13.44 13.02
C THR A 146 10.25 -14.69 13.89
N VAL A 147 9.14 -15.41 13.99
CA VAL A 147 9.03 -16.70 14.70
C VAL A 147 9.35 -17.85 13.75
N LYS A 148 8.82 -17.80 12.52
CA LYS A 148 9.03 -18.82 11.48
C LYS A 148 9.54 -18.15 10.19
N PRO A 149 10.85 -18.20 9.91
CA PRO A 149 11.40 -17.65 8.68
C PRO A 149 10.80 -18.32 7.43
N LEU A 150 10.56 -17.54 6.38
CA LEU A 150 9.97 -18.00 5.12
C LEU A 150 11.01 -18.59 4.15
N LYS A 151 11.93 -19.41 4.67
CA LYS A 151 13.02 -20.00 3.88
C LYS A 151 12.49 -20.86 2.73
N GLY A 152 13.05 -20.69 1.54
CA GLY A 152 12.65 -21.44 0.34
C GLY A 152 11.43 -20.87 -0.39
N LEU A 153 10.78 -19.83 0.13
CA LEU A 153 9.74 -19.08 -0.57
C LEU A 153 10.36 -18.00 -1.45
N LYS A 154 10.20 -18.14 -2.76
CA LYS A 154 10.66 -17.16 -3.75
C LYS A 154 9.58 -16.12 -3.99
N VAL A 155 9.88 -14.86 -3.71
CA VAL A 155 8.90 -13.77 -3.75
C VAL A 155 9.30 -12.73 -4.79
N ALA A 156 8.35 -12.27 -5.60
CA ALA A 156 8.53 -11.17 -6.54
C ALA A 156 7.89 -9.89 -5.99
N PRO A 157 8.68 -8.89 -5.55
CA PRO A 157 8.14 -7.63 -5.04
C PRO A 157 7.47 -6.81 -6.15
N TYR A 158 6.27 -6.30 -5.92
CA TYR A 158 5.56 -5.40 -6.82
C TYR A 158 5.05 -4.16 -6.08
N TYR A 159 5.75 -3.05 -6.26
CA TYR A 159 5.47 -1.76 -5.59
C TYR A 159 4.32 -1.00 -6.26
N GLY A 160 4.13 -1.24 -7.56
CA GLY A 160 3.22 -0.46 -8.39
C GLY A 160 3.73 0.95 -8.65
N CYS A 161 3.03 1.67 -9.51
CA CYS A 161 3.52 2.94 -10.03
C CYS A 161 3.37 4.12 -9.05
N LEU A 162 2.31 4.16 -8.25
CA LEU A 162 1.99 5.32 -7.40
C LEU A 162 2.66 5.32 -6.03
N TYR A 163 3.37 4.24 -5.66
CA TYR A 163 4.25 4.26 -4.48
C TYR A 163 5.48 5.14 -4.74
N SER A 164 6.03 5.07 -5.96
CA SER A 164 7.30 5.69 -6.30
C SER A 164 7.21 6.89 -7.24
N ARG A 165 6.10 7.09 -7.95
CA ARG A 165 6.03 8.09 -9.02
C ARG A 165 4.74 8.93 -9.01
N PRO A 166 4.84 10.21 -9.39
CA PRO A 166 6.06 10.96 -9.66
C PRO A 166 6.79 11.30 -8.36
N SER A 167 8.13 11.27 -8.39
CA SER A 167 8.98 11.40 -7.20
C SER A 167 8.86 12.74 -6.46
N MET A 168 8.36 13.79 -7.13
CA MET A 168 8.05 15.06 -6.49
C MET A 168 6.94 14.95 -5.42
N TYR A 169 6.03 13.97 -5.53
CA TYR A 169 4.97 13.75 -4.55
C TYR A 169 5.27 12.59 -3.60
N THR A 170 6.07 11.61 -3.98
CA THR A 170 6.35 10.43 -3.15
C THR A 170 7.63 10.59 -2.34
N PHE A 171 7.88 9.71 -1.38
CA PHE A 171 9.08 9.71 -0.53
C PHE A 171 10.33 9.26 -1.27
N THR A 172 10.17 8.36 -2.24
CA THR A 172 11.26 7.87 -3.09
C THR A 172 12.01 9.04 -3.72
N ASP A 173 13.34 8.99 -3.71
CA ASP A 173 14.25 10.06 -4.16
C ASP A 173 14.26 11.36 -3.34
N LYS A 174 13.39 11.56 -2.33
CA LYS A 174 13.45 12.77 -1.46
C LYS A 174 14.69 12.80 -0.57
N LYS A 175 15.24 11.63 -0.23
CA LYS A 175 16.45 11.50 0.59
C LYS A 175 17.47 10.60 -0.14
N PRO A 176 18.63 11.14 -0.57
CA PRO A 176 19.65 10.37 -1.25
C PRO A 176 20.05 9.12 -0.45
N GLY A 177 20.09 7.97 -1.12
CA GLY A 177 20.51 6.70 -0.53
C GLY A 177 19.47 5.95 0.31
N MET A 178 18.26 6.50 0.49
CA MET A 178 17.17 5.79 1.20
C MET A 178 16.43 4.83 0.27
N ASP A 179 15.37 5.30 -0.40
CA ASP A 179 14.61 4.53 -1.39
C ASP A 179 14.61 5.25 -2.74
N ASN A 180 14.48 4.49 -3.82
CA ASN A 180 14.61 4.99 -5.19
C ASN A 180 13.35 4.71 -6.02
N SER A 181 12.94 5.65 -6.86
CA SER A 181 11.67 5.51 -7.57
C SER A 181 11.66 4.45 -8.68
N GLU A 182 12.83 4.15 -9.24
CA GLU A 182 13.01 3.19 -10.35
C GLU A 182 13.53 1.83 -9.87
N ARG A 183 14.24 1.80 -8.73
CA ARG A 183 14.80 0.60 -8.08
C ARG A 183 14.55 0.61 -6.57
N PRO A 184 13.29 0.53 -6.14
CA PRO A 184 12.96 0.60 -4.71
C PRO A 184 13.43 -0.66 -3.97
N ARG A 185 13.80 -0.51 -2.69
CA ARG A 185 14.46 -1.56 -1.90
C ARG A 185 13.75 -1.91 -0.59
N PHE A 186 12.92 -1.02 -0.05
CA PHE A 186 12.33 -1.22 1.27
C PHE A 186 11.54 -2.53 1.43
N MET A 187 10.73 -2.90 0.43
CA MET A 187 10.00 -4.18 0.43
C MET A 187 10.93 -5.38 0.27
N HIS A 188 11.98 -5.25 -0.54
CA HIS A 188 12.99 -6.31 -0.71
C HIS A 188 13.64 -6.62 0.65
N GLU A 189 14.14 -5.60 1.33
CA GLU A 189 14.84 -5.77 2.61
C GLU A 189 13.92 -6.30 3.71
N PHE A 190 12.63 -5.91 3.73
CA PHE A 190 11.66 -6.52 4.64
C PHE A 190 11.44 -8.00 4.34
N LEU A 191 11.26 -8.38 3.07
CA LEU A 191 11.04 -9.78 2.67
C LEU A 191 12.28 -10.65 2.98
N GLU A 192 13.47 -10.15 2.72
CA GLU A 192 14.73 -10.83 3.08
C GLU A 192 14.88 -10.95 4.60
N SER A 193 14.49 -9.92 5.37
CA SER A 193 14.61 -9.95 6.83
C SER A 193 13.74 -11.01 7.52
N ILE A 194 12.61 -11.38 6.89
CA ILE A 194 11.73 -12.47 7.34
C ILE A 194 12.10 -13.83 6.71
N GLY A 195 13.20 -13.89 5.96
CA GLY A 195 13.80 -15.12 5.42
C GLY A 195 13.30 -15.58 4.07
N ALA A 196 12.51 -14.77 3.35
CA ALA A 196 12.10 -15.06 1.98
C ALA A 196 13.24 -14.79 0.97
N GLU A 197 13.18 -15.44 -0.19
CA GLU A 197 14.14 -15.27 -1.28
C GLU A 197 13.57 -14.30 -2.32
N VAL A 198 14.15 -13.10 -2.44
CA VAL A 198 13.64 -12.09 -3.36
C VAL A 198 14.11 -12.35 -4.80
N VAL A 199 13.16 -12.44 -5.72
CA VAL A 199 13.40 -12.63 -7.15
C VAL A 199 13.38 -11.29 -7.87
N GLN A 200 14.42 -11.03 -8.66
CA GLN A 200 14.50 -9.87 -9.55
C GLN A 200 13.89 -10.21 -10.92
N TYR A 201 13.00 -9.36 -11.40
CA TYR A 201 12.28 -9.60 -12.66
C TYR A 201 12.02 -8.34 -13.49
N GLY A 202 12.38 -7.16 -12.97
CA GLY A 202 12.46 -5.90 -13.73
C GLY A 202 11.11 -5.24 -14.02
N ASN A 203 10.06 -5.63 -13.31
CA ASN A 203 8.70 -5.09 -13.44
C ASN A 203 8.13 -4.53 -12.12
N GLU A 204 8.98 -4.35 -11.11
CA GLU A 204 8.64 -4.01 -9.72
C GLU A 204 7.83 -2.70 -9.60
N VAL A 205 8.09 -1.72 -10.49
CA VAL A 205 7.44 -0.38 -10.51
C VAL A 205 6.59 -0.13 -11.76
N GLN A 206 6.41 -1.15 -12.61
CA GLN A 206 5.60 -1.03 -13.82
C GLN A 206 4.12 -0.85 -13.49
N CYS A 207 3.34 -0.26 -14.39
CA CYS A 207 1.90 -0.08 -14.18
C CYS A 207 1.17 -1.44 -14.20
N CYS A 208 0.28 -1.68 -13.24
CA CYS A 208 -0.54 -2.90 -13.20
C CYS A 208 -1.71 -2.88 -14.19
N GLY A 209 -1.95 -1.77 -14.90
CA GLY A 209 -3.12 -1.60 -15.77
C GLY A 209 -4.44 -1.35 -15.02
N GLY A 210 -4.50 -1.56 -13.70
CA GLY A 210 -5.75 -1.56 -12.93
C GLY A 210 -6.63 -0.32 -13.05
N ARG A 211 -6.07 0.86 -13.35
CA ARG A 211 -6.87 2.08 -13.59
C ARG A 211 -7.75 1.95 -14.84
N ASN A 212 -7.26 1.27 -15.87
CA ASN A 212 -7.88 1.21 -17.18
C ASN A 212 -8.81 0.01 -17.36
N VAL A 213 -8.89 -0.92 -16.39
CA VAL A 213 -9.65 -2.18 -16.54
C VAL A 213 -11.11 -1.97 -17.01
N VAL A 214 -11.76 -0.88 -16.61
CA VAL A 214 -13.14 -0.57 -17.01
C VAL A 214 -13.22 0.03 -18.42
N GLN A 215 -12.22 0.82 -18.83
CA GLN A 215 -12.23 1.55 -20.10
C GLN A 215 -11.59 0.77 -21.25
N ASP A 216 -10.52 0.04 -20.94
CA ASP A 216 -9.70 -0.73 -21.87
C ASP A 216 -9.18 -1.98 -21.14
N GLU A 217 -10.06 -2.98 -21.06
CA GLU A 217 -9.79 -4.25 -20.41
C GLU A 217 -8.63 -4.99 -21.09
N GLU A 218 -8.53 -4.91 -22.42
CA GLU A 218 -7.50 -5.59 -23.19
C GLU A 218 -6.10 -5.11 -22.85
N THR A 219 -5.88 -3.78 -22.89
CA THR A 219 -4.59 -3.20 -22.49
C THR A 219 -4.30 -3.46 -21.03
N SER A 220 -5.31 -3.34 -20.15
CA SER A 220 -5.15 -3.62 -18.72
C SER A 220 -4.69 -5.05 -18.46
N PHE A 221 -5.32 -6.04 -19.09
CA PHE A 221 -4.99 -7.45 -18.89
C PHE A 221 -3.64 -7.82 -19.52
N ALA A 222 -3.27 -7.21 -20.64
CA ALA A 222 -1.94 -7.39 -21.24
C ALA A 222 -0.82 -6.93 -20.28
N LEU A 223 -1.00 -5.79 -19.61
CA LEU A 223 -0.04 -5.29 -18.61
C LEU A 223 0.05 -6.20 -17.37
N CYS A 224 -1.10 -6.71 -16.90
CA CYS A 224 -1.13 -7.67 -15.80
C CYS A 224 -0.41 -8.97 -16.17
N SER A 225 -0.75 -9.54 -17.34
CA SER A 225 -0.13 -10.75 -17.88
C SER A 225 1.39 -10.59 -17.98
N GLN A 226 1.88 -9.48 -18.53
CA GLN A 226 3.32 -9.22 -18.61
C GLN A 226 4.00 -9.25 -17.24
N THR A 227 3.40 -8.64 -16.22
CA THR A 227 3.94 -8.60 -14.85
C THR A 227 3.98 -9.98 -14.22
N LEU A 228 2.85 -10.70 -14.27
CA LEU A 228 2.71 -12.05 -13.70
C LEU A 228 3.64 -13.05 -14.39
N SER A 229 3.67 -13.05 -15.73
CA SER A 229 4.51 -13.96 -16.49
C SER A 229 6.00 -13.70 -16.32
N LYS A 230 6.44 -12.44 -16.21
CA LYS A 230 7.86 -12.15 -15.94
C LYS A 230 8.28 -12.63 -14.56
N ALA A 231 7.48 -12.35 -13.52
CA ALA A 231 7.74 -12.84 -12.17
C ALA A 231 7.79 -14.37 -12.11
N LYS A 232 6.81 -15.04 -12.73
CA LYS A 232 6.75 -16.50 -12.82
C LYS A 232 7.96 -17.10 -13.56
N LYS A 233 8.34 -16.53 -14.71
CA LYS A 233 9.51 -16.97 -15.49
C LYS A 233 10.83 -16.74 -14.76
N ALA A 234 10.90 -15.74 -13.89
CA ALA A 234 12.04 -15.52 -13.00
C ALA A 234 12.07 -16.51 -11.81
N GLY A 235 11.05 -17.37 -11.67
CA GLY A 235 10.98 -18.42 -10.67
C GLY A 235 10.33 -17.99 -9.35
N ALA A 236 9.52 -16.94 -9.35
CA ALA A 236 8.75 -16.55 -8.18
C ALA A 236 7.63 -17.55 -7.89
N ASP A 237 7.43 -17.87 -6.61
CA ASP A 237 6.32 -18.66 -6.09
C ASP A 237 5.07 -17.78 -5.89
N VAL A 238 5.27 -16.52 -5.48
CA VAL A 238 4.20 -15.53 -5.28
C VAL A 238 4.63 -14.12 -5.69
N LEU A 239 3.66 -13.30 -6.09
CA LEU A 239 3.81 -11.85 -6.31
C LEU A 239 3.39 -11.09 -5.05
N VAL A 240 4.26 -10.22 -4.54
CA VAL A 240 4.02 -9.47 -3.29
C VAL A 240 3.62 -8.03 -3.60
N VAL A 241 2.39 -7.65 -3.24
CA VAL A 241 1.84 -6.31 -3.52
C VAL A 241 1.70 -5.47 -2.26
N ILE A 242 1.61 -4.15 -2.45
CA ILE A 242 1.39 -3.15 -1.39
C ILE A 242 0.28 -2.16 -1.74
N CYS A 243 -0.58 -2.51 -2.70
CA CYS A 243 -1.60 -1.59 -3.20
C CYS A 243 -2.89 -2.35 -3.53
N PRO A 244 -4.02 -2.01 -2.88
CA PRO A 244 -5.35 -2.56 -3.17
C PRO A 244 -5.73 -2.54 -4.65
N LYS A 245 -5.43 -1.42 -5.32
CA LYS A 245 -5.73 -1.29 -6.76
C LYS A 245 -4.90 -2.26 -7.61
N CYS A 246 -3.68 -2.56 -7.18
CA CYS A 246 -2.82 -3.53 -7.85
C CYS A 246 -3.29 -4.96 -7.55
N ALA A 247 -3.70 -5.27 -6.32
CA ALA A 247 -4.32 -6.54 -5.99
C ALA A 247 -5.59 -6.78 -6.84
N GLY A 248 -6.50 -5.81 -6.92
CA GLY A 248 -7.67 -5.92 -7.80
C GLY A 248 -7.32 -6.18 -9.28
N ALA A 249 -6.21 -5.60 -9.77
CA ALA A 249 -5.76 -5.84 -11.14
C ALA A 249 -5.12 -7.22 -11.33
N LEU A 250 -4.21 -7.61 -10.43
CA LEU A 250 -3.32 -8.77 -10.58
C LEU A 250 -3.89 -10.06 -9.96
N ASP A 251 -4.75 -9.94 -8.96
CA ASP A 251 -5.36 -11.06 -8.20
C ASP A 251 -6.81 -11.29 -8.65
N VAL A 252 -7.69 -10.31 -8.46
CA VAL A 252 -9.14 -10.49 -8.71
C VAL A 252 -9.43 -10.77 -10.18
N ASN A 253 -8.74 -10.10 -11.10
CA ASN A 253 -8.92 -10.33 -12.54
C ASN A 253 -8.07 -11.49 -13.07
N GLN A 254 -7.22 -12.13 -12.24
CA GLN A 254 -6.29 -13.17 -12.69
C GLN A 254 -6.97 -14.31 -13.45
N PRO A 255 -8.14 -14.84 -13.03
CA PRO A 255 -8.82 -15.89 -13.79
C PRO A 255 -9.12 -15.49 -15.25
N LYS A 256 -9.60 -14.25 -15.47
CA LYS A 256 -9.87 -13.71 -16.81
C LYS A 256 -8.58 -13.47 -17.61
N ILE A 257 -7.52 -13.01 -16.93
CA ILE A 257 -6.21 -12.81 -17.54
C ILE A 257 -5.65 -14.16 -18.01
N VAL A 258 -5.75 -15.22 -17.20
CA VAL A 258 -5.31 -16.57 -17.54
C VAL A 258 -6.12 -17.17 -18.68
N GLU A 259 -7.44 -16.93 -18.71
CA GLU A 259 -8.29 -17.34 -19.83
C GLU A 259 -7.84 -16.70 -21.16
N LYS A 260 -7.47 -15.41 -21.13
CA LYS A 260 -7.10 -14.66 -22.33
C LYS A 260 -5.64 -14.83 -22.77
N PHE A 261 -4.70 -14.88 -21.82
CA PHE A 261 -3.24 -14.86 -22.08
C PHE A 261 -2.53 -16.17 -21.70
N GLY A 262 -3.25 -17.15 -21.15
CA GLY A 262 -2.73 -18.48 -20.83
C GLY A 262 -2.08 -18.60 -19.44
N LYS A 263 -1.70 -19.84 -19.11
CA LYS A 263 -1.22 -20.28 -17.80
C LYS A 263 0.11 -19.67 -17.34
N ASP A 264 0.85 -19.05 -18.26
CA ASP A 264 2.02 -18.24 -17.91
C ASP A 264 1.64 -16.99 -17.09
N SER A 265 0.37 -16.58 -17.10
CA SER A 265 -0.13 -15.44 -16.33
C SER A 265 -0.69 -15.82 -14.96
N GLU A 266 -0.54 -17.07 -14.53
CA GLU A 266 -1.06 -17.57 -13.25
C GLU A 266 0.06 -17.58 -12.19
N LEU A 267 0.01 -16.63 -11.25
CA LEU A 267 0.96 -16.49 -10.15
C LEU A 267 0.22 -15.93 -8.92
N PRO A 268 0.19 -16.66 -7.79
CA PRO A 268 -0.54 -16.19 -6.62
C PRO A 268 -0.04 -14.85 -6.08
N VAL A 269 -0.98 -14.01 -5.67
CA VAL A 269 -0.75 -12.64 -5.19
C VAL A 269 -0.98 -12.60 -3.68
N VAL A 270 -0.12 -11.88 -2.97
CA VAL A 270 -0.18 -11.73 -1.52
C VAL A 270 0.26 -10.33 -1.11
N TYR A 271 -0.28 -9.80 -0.01
CA TYR A 271 0.21 -8.53 0.54
C TYR A 271 1.51 -8.71 1.32
N LEU A 272 2.41 -7.72 1.27
CA LEU A 272 3.64 -7.68 2.07
C LEU A 272 3.38 -8.00 3.55
N THR A 273 2.40 -7.32 4.15
CA THR A 273 2.09 -7.47 5.57
C THR A 273 1.49 -8.82 5.91
N GLN A 274 0.87 -9.53 4.95
CA GLN A 274 0.42 -10.90 5.18
C GLN A 274 1.60 -11.87 5.33
N LEU A 275 2.62 -11.74 4.48
CA LEU A 275 3.85 -12.54 4.61
C LEU A 275 4.60 -12.21 5.90
N MET A 276 4.70 -10.91 6.25
CA MET A 276 5.29 -10.50 7.53
C MET A 276 4.51 -11.08 8.72
N ALA A 277 3.17 -11.00 8.70
CA ALA A 277 2.33 -11.56 9.77
C ALA A 277 2.50 -13.08 9.90
N LEU A 278 2.54 -13.80 8.78
CA LEU A 278 2.81 -15.24 8.78
C LEU A 278 4.18 -15.54 9.42
N ALA A 279 5.22 -14.81 9.01
CA ALA A 279 6.56 -14.96 9.58
C ALA A 279 6.61 -14.63 11.08
N PHE A 280 5.77 -13.70 11.55
CA PHE A 280 5.64 -13.32 12.96
C PHE A 280 4.83 -14.33 13.80
N GLY A 281 4.33 -15.40 13.18
CA GLY A 281 3.64 -16.51 13.84
C GLY A 281 2.12 -16.35 13.95
N PHE A 282 1.51 -15.40 13.21
CA PHE A 282 0.05 -15.32 13.13
C PHE A 282 -0.53 -16.45 12.27
N SER A 283 -1.71 -16.95 12.64
CA SER A 283 -2.37 -18.05 11.95
C SER A 283 -2.96 -17.65 10.59
N GLU A 284 -3.23 -18.65 9.72
CA GLU A 284 -3.92 -18.47 8.43
C GLU A 284 -5.20 -17.62 8.57
N LYS A 285 -6.00 -17.91 9.60
CA LYS A 285 -7.26 -17.23 9.88
C LYS A 285 -7.06 -15.78 10.33
N GLU A 286 -6.06 -15.53 11.16
CA GLU A 286 -5.71 -14.17 11.59
C GLU A 286 -5.17 -13.34 10.44
N VAL A 287 -4.48 -13.92 9.47
CA VAL A 287 -3.89 -13.19 8.33
C VAL A 287 -4.86 -13.05 7.14
N GLN A 288 -5.94 -13.83 7.14
CA GLN A 288 -7.01 -13.78 6.14
C GLN A 288 -6.54 -14.06 4.71
N PHE A 289 -5.66 -15.05 4.52
CA PHE A 289 -5.20 -15.41 3.17
C PHE A 289 -6.32 -15.91 2.24
N SER A 290 -7.41 -16.44 2.81
CA SER A 290 -8.61 -16.86 2.06
C SER A 290 -9.32 -15.73 1.32
N ASP A 291 -8.99 -14.47 1.62
CA ASP A 291 -9.54 -13.32 0.92
C ASP A 291 -8.86 -13.06 -0.44
N MET A 292 -7.71 -13.69 -0.69
CA MET A 292 -7.00 -13.58 -1.97
C MET A 292 -7.58 -14.57 -2.98
N ILE A 293 -7.93 -14.08 -4.18
CA ILE A 293 -8.60 -14.87 -5.22
C ILE A 293 -7.68 -15.91 -5.85
N SER A 294 -6.40 -15.57 -6.02
CA SER A 294 -5.38 -16.46 -6.60
C SER A 294 -4.85 -17.54 -5.64
N ASN A 295 -5.43 -17.66 -4.43
CA ASN A 295 -5.16 -18.71 -3.45
C ASN A 295 -3.66 -18.93 -3.14
N PRO A 296 -2.96 -17.95 -2.54
CA PRO A 296 -1.55 -18.10 -2.16
C PRO A 296 -1.32 -19.19 -1.08
N LEU A 297 -2.38 -19.66 -0.40
CA LEU A 297 -2.25 -20.67 0.66
C LEU A 297 -1.74 -22.01 0.17
N GLU A 298 -2.12 -22.41 -1.04
CA GLU A 298 -1.69 -23.68 -1.62
C GLU A 298 -0.16 -23.70 -1.76
N VAL A 299 0.40 -22.67 -2.39
CA VAL A 299 1.85 -22.49 -2.53
C VAL A 299 2.55 -22.39 -1.18
N LEU A 300 1.99 -21.63 -0.23
CA LEU A 300 2.57 -21.50 1.10
C LEU A 300 2.56 -22.83 1.88
N LYS A 301 1.54 -23.68 1.70
CA LYS A 301 1.46 -25.02 2.29
C LYS A 301 2.48 -25.97 1.67
N GLU A 302 2.59 -25.98 0.33
CA GLU A 302 3.58 -26.78 -0.40
C GLU A 302 5.02 -26.44 0.00
N LYS A 303 5.29 -25.16 0.29
CA LYS A 303 6.60 -24.68 0.79
C LYS A 303 6.80 -24.90 2.29
N GLY A 304 5.85 -25.53 2.99
CA GLY A 304 5.96 -25.89 4.41
C GLY A 304 5.75 -24.72 5.37
N HIS A 305 5.10 -23.63 4.94
CA HIS A 305 4.86 -22.45 5.78
C HIS A 305 3.61 -22.56 6.65
N PHE A 306 2.72 -23.52 6.40
CA PHE A 306 1.63 -23.91 7.29
C PHE A 306 1.79 -25.36 7.74
N ILE A 307 1.43 -25.64 9.00
CA ILE A 307 1.32 -27.00 9.56
C ILE A 307 -0.16 -27.36 9.58
#